data_AF-A0A7W1J6Z7-F1
#
_entry.id   AF-A0A7W1J6Z7-F1
#
_cell.length_a   1.000
_cell.length_b   1.000
_cell.length_c   1.000
_cell.angle_alpha   90.00
_cell.angle_beta   90.00
_cell.angle_gamma   90.00
#
_symmetry.space_group_name_H-M   'P 1'
#
loop_
_entity.id
_entity.type
_entity.pdbx_description
1 polymer ?
#
loop_
_entity_poly.entity_id
_entity_poly.type
_entity_poly.pdbx_seq_one_letter_code
_entity_poly.pdbx_strand_id
1 'polypeptide(L)' 'MENDQKYVKIIVYELLGKEGIKISDEMQIIGTHQLKFNTENLQSGIYFNKLRNTI' A
#
# COMPACT_ATOMS: atom_id res chain seq x y z
N MET A 1 -26.38 -4.82 7.63
CA MET A 1 -25.21 -4.16 8.24
C MET A 1 -24.48 -3.50 7.10
N GLU A 2 -24.43 -2.18 7.10
CA GLU A 2 -23.60 -1.45 6.13
C GLU A 2 -22.15 -1.81 6.45
N ASN A 3 -21.45 -2.43 5.50
CA ASN A 3 -20.03 -2.70 5.67
C ASN A 3 -19.34 -1.35 5.52
N ASP A 4 -18.98 -0.72 6.63
CA ASP A 4 -18.21 0.52 6.60
C ASP A 4 -16.94 0.28 5.77
N GLN A 5 -16.76 1.09 4.73
CA GLN A 5 -15.58 1.04 3.86
C GLN A 5 -14.78 2.34 3.96
N LYS A 6 -13.46 2.22 3.90
CA LYS A 6 -12.52 3.35 3.85
C LYS A 6 -11.56 3.17 2.69
N TYR A 7 -11.18 4.29 2.08
CA TYR A 7 -10.20 4.29 1.01
C TYR A 7 -8.79 4.15 1.60
N VAL A 8 -8.06 3.13 1.15
CA VAL A 8 -6.74 2.80 1.67
C VAL A 8 -5.72 2.80 0.54
N LYS A 9 -4.71 3.68 0.68
CA LYS A 9 -3.59 3.77 -0.25
C LYS A 9 -2.29 3.37 0.43
N ILE A 10 -1.62 2.37 -0.13
CA ILE A 10 -0.32 1.88 0.32
C ILE A 10 0.63 1.92 -0.87
N ILE A 11 1.70 2.67 -0.72
CA ILE A 11 2.74 2.82 -1.73
C ILE A 11 4.09 2.50 -1.08
N VAL A 12 4.91 1.71 -1.76
CA VAL A 12 6.30 1.43 -1.41
C VAL A 12 7.22 2.27 -2.26
N TYR A 13 8.15 3.00 -1.65
CA TYR A 13 9.09 3.88 -2.32
C TYR A 13 10.51 3.36 -2.19
N GLU A 14 11.32 3.58 -3.24
CA GLU A 14 12.77 3.47 -3.16
C GLU A 14 13.37 4.62 -2.33
N LEU A 15 14.57 4.42 -1.79
CA LEU A 15 15.29 5.40 -0.96
C LEU A 15 15.39 6.80 -1.59
N LEU A 16 15.53 6.87 -2.92
CA LEU A 16 15.65 8.13 -3.67
C LEU A 16 14.30 8.72 -4.11
N GLY A 17 13.18 8.12 -3.67
CA GLY A 17 11.83 8.60 -3.94
C GLY A 17 11.35 8.40 -5.39
N LYS A 18 12.12 7.68 -6.22
CA LYS A 18 11.75 7.35 -7.60
C LYS A 18 10.71 6.22 -7.59
N GLU A 19 9.57 6.50 -8.22
CA GLU A 19 8.40 5.64 -8.49
C GLU A 19 7.97 4.65 -7.40
N GLY A 20 6.81 4.92 -6.82
CA GLY A 20 6.26 4.11 -5.76
C GLY A 20 5.40 2.94 -6.28
N ILE A 21 5.74 1.70 -5.88
CA ILE A 21 4.91 0.52 -6.16
C ILE A 21 3.66 0.56 -5.30
N LYS A 22 2.49 0.57 -5.95
CA LYS A 22 1.20 0.54 -5.27
C LYS A 22 0.88 -0.88 -4.83
N ILE A 23 0.73 -1.09 -3.52
CA ILE A 23 0.24 -2.35 -2.94
C ILE A 23 -1.30 -2.33 -2.83
N SER A 24 -1.86 -1.18 -2.47
CA SER A 24 -3.31 -0.96 -2.38
C SER A 24 -3.63 0.46 -2.82
N ASP A 25 -4.73 0.63 -3.55
CA ASP A 25 -5.21 1.93 -4.03
C ASP A 25 -6.74 1.85 -4.23
N GLU A 26 -7.46 1.37 -3.22
CA GLU A 26 -8.89 0.98 -3.35
C GLU A 26 -9.68 1.12 -2.04
N MET A 27 -11.00 0.90 -2.13
CA MET A 27 -11.90 0.84 -0.97
C MET A 27 -11.76 -0.49 -0.26
N GLN A 28 -11.47 -0.45 1.05
CA GLN A 28 -11.36 -1.61 1.90
C GLN A 28 -12.47 -1.60 2.96
N ILE A 29 -13.05 -2.76 3.25
CA ILE A 29 -13.97 -2.93 4.38
C ILE A 29 -13.18 -2.71 5.67
N ILE A 30 -13.76 -2.06 6.68
CA ILE A 30 -13.11 -1.91 7.98
C ILE A 30 -12.82 -3.31 8.56
N GLY A 31 -11.55 -3.58 8.86
CA GLY A 31 -11.10 -4.86 9.36
C GLY A 31 -9.62 -5.11 9.12
N THR A 32 -9.19 -6.34 9.37
CA THR A 32 -7.81 -6.78 9.14
C THR A 32 -7.67 -7.33 7.72
N HIS A 33 -6.68 -6.82 7.00
CA HIS A 33 -6.36 -7.25 5.63
C HIS A 33 -4.92 -7.74 5.54
N GLN A 34 -4.70 -8.81 4.78
CA GLN A 34 -3.37 -9.29 4.43
C GLN A 34 -3.07 -8.91 2.99
N LEU A 35 -1.94 -8.24 2.77
CA LEU A 35 -1.50 -7.79 1.45
C LEU A 35 -0.16 -8.43 1.14
N LYS A 36 -0.01 -8.92 -0.10
CA LYS A 36 1.25 -9.48 -0.59
C LYS A 36 1.98 -8.43 -1.41
N PHE A 37 3.22 -8.12 -1.02
CA PHE A 37 4.12 -7.29 -1.81
C PHE A 37 4.95 -8.18 -2.74
N ASN A 38 4.78 -8.05 -4.06
CA ASN A 38 5.61 -8.76 -5.04
C ASN A 38 6.91 -7.99 -5.29
N THR A 39 8.06 -8.63 -5.05
CA THR A 39 9.40 -8.04 -5.18
C THR A 39 10.18 -8.57 -6.39
N GLU A 40 9.57 -9.39 -7.26
CA GLU A 40 10.27 -10.12 -8.34
C GLU A 40 11.06 -9.22 -9.30
N ASN A 41 10.63 -7.97 -9.51
CA ASN A 41 11.27 -7.02 -10.43
C ASN A 41 11.90 -5.82 -9.71
N LEU A 42 12.11 -5.94 -8.38
CA LEU A 42 12.75 -4.88 -7.60
C LEU A 42 14.26 -5.03 -7.61
N GLN A 43 14.93 -3.89 -7.75
CA GLN A 43 16.37 -3.84 -7.51
C GLN A 43 16.66 -4.15 -6.04
N SER A 44 17.85 -4.68 -5.76
CA SER A 44 18.26 -4.85 -4.36
C SER A 44 18.47 -3.48 -3.73
N GLY A 45 17.82 -3.21 -2.59
CA GLY A 45 17.88 -1.90 -1.96
C GLY A 45 16.98 -1.76 -0.74
N ILE A 46 16.94 -0.54 -0.19
CA ILE A 46 16.07 -0.19 0.94
C ILE A 46 14.78 0.43 0.40
N TYR A 47 13.66 -0.08 0.89
CA TYR A 47 12.31 0.33 0.51
C TYR A 47 11.50 0.73 1.74
N PHE A 48 10.69 1.78 1.63
CA PHE A 48 9.81 2.25 2.71
C PHE A 48 8.35 2.26 2.25
N ASN A 49 7.43 1.79 3.09
CA ASN A 49 6.00 1.88 2.82
C ASN A 49 5.36 3.09 3.51
N LYS A 50 4.43 3.74 2.84
CA LYS A 50 3.56 4.78 3.42
C LYS A 50 2.11 4.33 3.34
N LEU A 51 1.48 4.18 4.50
CA LEU A 51 0.03 3.99 4.62
C LEU A 51 -0.64 5.37 4.71
N ARG A 52 -1.61 5.62 3.84
CA ARG A 52 -2.48 6.80 3.92
C ARG A 52 -3.94 6.33 3.94
N ASN A 53 -4.67 6.83 4.94
CA ASN A 53 -6.12 6.78 5.02
C ASN A 53 -6.64 8.21 4.93
N THR A 54 -7.76 8.42 4.24
CA THR A 54 -8.46 9.71 4.23
C THR A 54 -9.55 9.65 5.30
N ILE A 55 -9.45 10.53 6.30
CA ILE A 55 -10.44 10.65 7.38
C ILE A 55 -11.75 11.17 6.79
#